data_AF-A0A401WEZ8-F1
#
_entry.id   AF-A0A401WEZ8-F1
#
_cell.length_a   1.000
_cell.length_b   1.000
_cell.length_c   1.000
_cell.angle_alpha   90.00
_cell.angle_beta   90.00
_cell.angle_gamma   90.00
#
_symmetry.space_group_name_H-M   'P 1'
#
loop_
_entity.id
_entity.type
_entity.pdbx_description
1 polymer ?
#
loop_
_entity_poly.entity_id
_entity_poly.type
_entity_poly.pdbx_seq_one_letter_code
_entity_poly.pdbx_strand_id
1 'polypeptide(L)'
;MTYRLVVAREARSRLNALRRDDTRAARLVGEAVTALLEQGPRLGPPLVLPVGASLRAGEPREALDYWYQRQLTLLQKVRRAVTETATCRRQLDQHIAELTKRSRRLADLGAQAAASGRRDLAREAKEHWSAVRHQQVLLGESRADVREREAALLGISRRVQNEVDLFRSRRAGVEAVQRAGRAQQGVHEACGEADGAADADAAACAAADGAVAMARAAACDMVADAERLERAVQEPLGARPSETELYELRLRALTGRDLRVLCTVEAGKAAGGTGAAEAVVLLAVAADHTQWWEWYAYALPLARKRLARRESAGREPGAEDENFCGGGDFLRDWYPGRDEDRHRGAASLTTRNRGQRLATVRRHRGLTQEQLAVRMGVPAARVAAVEEGGPGSMEVRTLVAYVAALGGRLEIVADFDTERLVLG
;
A
#
# COMPACT_ATOMS: atom_id res chain seq x y z
N MET A 1 10.57 0.55 -18.12
CA MET A 1 9.09 0.51 -18.07
C MET A 1 8.56 1.93 -18.06
N THR A 2 7.74 2.32 -19.04
CA THR A 2 7.17 3.67 -19.11
C THR A 2 5.67 3.57 -18.87
N TYR A 3 5.18 4.19 -17.79
CA TYR A 3 3.77 4.16 -17.47
C TYR A 3 2.99 5.11 -18.38
N ARG A 4 1.76 4.73 -18.76
CA ARG A 4 0.83 5.65 -19.44
C ARG A 4 0.13 6.52 -18.41
N LEU A 5 0.01 7.82 -18.66
CA LEU A 5 -0.75 8.74 -17.80
C LEU A 5 -2.23 8.71 -18.17
N VAL A 6 -3.12 8.68 -17.18
CA VAL A 6 -4.55 8.98 -17.33
C VAL A 6 -4.98 9.94 -16.22
N VAL A 7 -5.83 10.92 -16.53
CA VAL A 7 -6.22 11.96 -15.56
C VAL A 7 -7.74 12.05 -15.47
N ALA A 8 -8.29 11.98 -14.25
CA ALA A 8 -9.70 12.25 -14.00
C ALA A 8 -10.04 13.69 -14.41
N ARG A 9 -11.21 13.92 -15.03
CA ARG A 9 -11.59 15.23 -15.58
C ARG A 9 -11.53 16.36 -14.55
N GLU A 10 -11.99 16.12 -13.32
CA GLU A 10 -11.89 17.10 -12.23
C GLU A 10 -10.44 17.36 -11.79
N ALA A 11 -9.59 16.32 -11.75
CA ALA A 11 -8.18 16.48 -11.48
C ALA A 11 -7.52 17.32 -12.58
N ARG A 12 -7.87 17.10 -13.85
CA ARG A 12 -7.42 17.92 -14.98
C ARG A 12 -7.87 19.38 -14.85
N SER A 13 -9.13 19.63 -14.49
CA SER A 13 -9.62 20.98 -14.23
C SER A 13 -8.84 21.68 -13.11
N ARG A 14 -8.55 20.96 -12.02
CA ARG A 14 -7.73 21.47 -10.91
C ARG A 14 -6.28 21.74 -11.33
N LEU A 15 -5.67 20.88 -12.14
CA LEU A 15 -4.34 21.11 -12.71
C LEU A 15 -4.31 22.33 -13.62
N ASN A 16 -5.36 22.55 -14.42
CA ASN A 16 -5.47 23.74 -15.27
C ASN A 16 -5.64 25.02 -14.45
N ALA A 17 -6.42 24.98 -13.36
CA ALA A 17 -6.52 26.10 -12.41
C ALA A 17 -5.15 26.38 -11.77
N LEU A 18 -4.49 25.35 -11.24
CA LEU A 18 -3.16 25.46 -10.65
C LEU A 18 -2.14 26.07 -11.62
N ARG A 19 -2.15 25.67 -12.89
CA ARG A 19 -1.26 26.24 -13.93
C ARG A 19 -1.48 27.74 -14.13
N ARG A 20 -2.72 28.22 -14.04
CA ARG A 20 -3.05 29.65 -14.16
C ARG A 20 -2.64 30.43 -12.92
N ASP A 21 -2.87 29.85 -11.74
CA ASP A 21 -2.67 30.53 -10.47
C ASP A 21 -1.19 30.53 -10.03
N ASP A 22 -0.47 29.44 -10.29
CA ASP A 22 0.93 29.26 -9.90
C ASP A 22 1.68 28.38 -10.92
N THR A 23 2.38 29.05 -11.83
CA THR A 23 3.21 28.39 -12.84
C THR A 23 4.37 27.58 -12.22
N ARG A 24 4.91 27.98 -11.07
CA ARG A 24 6.02 27.28 -10.41
C ARG A 24 5.54 25.98 -9.78
N ALA A 25 4.39 26.00 -9.10
CA ALA A 25 3.75 24.79 -8.59
C ALA A 25 3.39 23.83 -9.74
N ALA A 26 2.89 24.36 -10.86
CA ALA A 26 2.57 23.54 -12.04
C ALA A 26 3.81 22.88 -12.66
N ARG A 27 4.96 23.56 -12.73
CA ARG A 27 6.23 22.92 -13.13
C ARG A 27 6.58 21.74 -12.24
N LEU A 28 6.56 21.94 -10.92
CA LEU A 28 6.91 20.89 -9.97
C LEU A 28 5.97 19.68 -10.03
N VAL A 29 4.67 19.90 -10.23
CA VAL A 29 3.72 18.80 -10.47
C VAL A 29 4.07 18.05 -11.74
N GLY A 30 4.36 18.76 -12.83
CA GLY A 30 4.73 18.12 -14.10
C GLY A 30 5.99 17.29 -13.96
N GLU A 31 7.01 17.81 -13.29
CA GLU A 31 8.26 17.08 -13.00
C GLU A 31 8.02 15.86 -12.11
N ALA A 32 7.20 15.98 -11.07
CA ALA A 32 6.93 14.88 -10.15
C ALA A 32 6.04 13.79 -10.75
N VAL A 33 5.03 14.16 -11.53
CA VAL A 33 4.22 13.21 -12.30
C VAL A 33 5.09 12.51 -13.34
N THR A 34 6.04 13.22 -13.97
CA THR A 34 7.01 12.62 -14.89
C THR A 34 7.90 11.61 -14.19
N ALA A 35 8.43 11.95 -13.01
CA ALA A 35 9.19 11.00 -12.20
C ALA A 35 8.36 9.76 -11.87
N LEU A 36 7.07 9.94 -11.54
CA LEU A 36 6.14 8.84 -11.27
C LEU A 36 5.87 7.97 -12.51
N LEU A 37 5.80 8.56 -13.70
CA LEU A 37 5.63 7.84 -14.96
C LEU A 37 6.88 7.07 -15.40
N GLU A 38 8.06 7.47 -14.94
CA GLU A 38 9.32 6.80 -15.24
C GLU A 38 9.67 5.70 -14.24
N GLN A 39 9.35 5.91 -12.96
CA GLN A 39 9.79 5.06 -11.84
C GLN A 39 8.64 4.29 -11.18
N GLY A 40 7.39 4.67 -11.43
CA GLY A 40 6.20 4.07 -10.83
C GLY A 40 6.15 4.23 -9.30
N PRO A 41 5.43 3.33 -8.60
CA PRO A 41 5.35 3.32 -7.13
C PRO A 41 6.70 3.16 -6.44
N ARG A 42 7.76 2.71 -7.16
CA ARG A 42 9.10 2.48 -6.61
C ARG A 42 9.79 3.78 -6.14
N LEU A 43 9.32 4.96 -6.58
CA LEU A 43 9.74 6.25 -6.01
C LEU A 43 9.66 6.20 -4.48
N GLY A 44 8.51 5.77 -3.96
CA GLY A 44 8.29 5.63 -2.53
C GLY A 44 8.44 6.94 -1.74
N PRO A 45 8.41 6.85 -0.40
CA PRO A 45 8.42 8.01 0.47
C PRO A 45 9.75 8.76 0.35
N PRO A 46 9.81 10.08 0.62
CA PRO A 46 8.69 10.93 1.04
C PRO A 46 7.86 11.53 -0.10
N LEU A 47 8.22 11.27 -1.37
CA LEU A 47 7.54 11.87 -2.53
C LEU A 47 6.23 11.13 -2.85
N VAL A 48 6.23 9.79 -2.81
CA VAL A 48 5.07 8.95 -3.08
C VAL A 48 4.79 8.10 -1.85
N LEU A 49 3.63 8.27 -1.21
CA LEU A 49 3.24 7.48 -0.05
C LEU A 49 1.98 6.69 -0.38
N PRO A 50 1.81 5.46 0.15
CA PRO A 50 0.48 4.88 0.20
C PRO A 50 -0.41 5.80 1.04
N VAL A 51 -1.66 6.02 0.61
CA VAL A 51 -2.60 6.93 1.30
C VAL A 51 -2.76 6.57 2.79
N GLY A 52 -2.64 5.29 3.16
CA GLY A 52 -2.65 4.85 4.56
C GLY A 52 -1.52 5.45 5.41
N ALA A 53 -0.33 5.66 4.84
CA ALA A 53 0.80 6.31 5.48
C ALA A 53 0.62 7.83 5.56
N SER A 54 -0.09 8.43 4.60
CA SER A 54 -0.37 9.86 4.61
C SER A 54 -1.28 10.30 5.74
N LEU A 55 -2.25 9.45 6.11
CA LEU A 55 -3.12 9.66 7.27
C LEU A 55 -2.32 9.71 8.58
N ARG A 56 -1.19 9.00 8.68
CA ARG A 56 -0.27 9.07 9.84
C ARG A 56 0.34 10.45 10.07
N ALA A 57 0.44 11.27 9.02
CA ALA A 57 1.04 12.60 9.11
C ALA A 57 0.05 13.70 9.55
N GLY A 58 -1.26 13.38 9.68
CA GLY A 58 -2.32 14.27 10.18
C GLY A 58 -2.55 14.17 11.70
N GLU A 59 -3.74 14.61 12.17
CA GLU A 59 -4.19 14.43 13.55
C GLU A 59 -4.17 12.92 13.90
N PRO A 60 -3.46 12.48 14.97
CA PRO A 60 -3.30 11.07 15.30
C PRO A 60 -4.61 10.30 15.46
N ARG A 61 -5.64 10.97 15.97
CA ARG A 61 -6.96 10.38 16.26
C ARG A 61 -7.64 9.85 15.00
N GLU A 62 -7.73 10.67 13.96
CA GLU A 62 -8.42 10.30 12.71
C GLU A 62 -7.65 9.21 11.95
N ALA A 63 -6.32 9.22 12.03
CA ALA A 63 -5.49 8.15 11.48
C ALA A 63 -5.79 6.81 12.18
N LEU A 64 -5.90 6.80 13.51
CA LEU A 64 -6.27 5.62 14.27
C LEU A 64 -7.71 5.17 13.97
N ASP A 65 -8.66 6.09 13.78
CA ASP A 65 -10.02 5.76 13.36
C ASP A 65 -10.06 5.09 11.98
N TYR A 66 -9.34 5.63 11.01
CA TYR A 66 -9.22 5.03 9.68
C TYR A 66 -8.66 3.61 9.74
N TRP A 67 -7.56 3.42 10.48
CA TRP A 67 -6.90 2.12 10.56
C TRP A 67 -7.72 1.09 11.33
N TYR A 68 -8.49 1.51 12.34
CA TYR A 68 -9.48 0.66 12.99
C TYR A 68 -10.56 0.18 12.00
N GLN A 69 -11.14 1.10 11.22
CA GLN A 69 -12.13 0.75 10.18
C GLN A 69 -11.54 -0.15 9.09
N ARG A 70 -10.27 0.05 8.74
CA ARG A 70 -9.56 -0.81 7.77
C ARG A 70 -9.38 -2.23 8.31
N GLN A 71 -9.00 -2.39 9.57
CA GLN A 71 -8.87 -3.71 10.19
C GLN A 71 -10.23 -4.44 10.29
N LEU A 72 -11.33 -3.73 10.60
CA LEU A 72 -12.68 -4.30 10.56
C LEU A 72 -13.05 -4.78 9.16
N THR A 73 -12.71 -4.01 8.13
CA THR A 73 -12.94 -4.39 6.73
C THR A 73 -12.11 -5.64 6.36
N LEU A 74 -10.84 -5.71 6.77
CA LEU A 74 -10.00 -6.90 6.56
C LEU A 74 -10.57 -8.12 7.26
N LEU A 75 -11.03 -7.99 8.51
CA LEU A 75 -11.67 -9.06 9.26
C LEU A 75 -12.93 -9.58 8.55
N GLN A 76 -13.77 -8.70 8.03
CA GLN A 76 -14.95 -9.09 7.24
C GLN A 76 -14.56 -9.85 5.97
N LYS A 77 -13.53 -9.40 5.26
CA LYS A 77 -13.01 -10.10 4.07
C LYS A 77 -12.49 -11.50 4.40
N VAL A 78 -11.72 -11.64 5.48
CA VAL A 78 -11.22 -12.96 5.92
C VAL A 78 -12.38 -13.88 6.32
N ARG A 79 -13.37 -13.38 7.08
CA ARG A 79 -14.56 -14.18 7.45
C ARG A 79 -15.36 -14.63 6.23
N ARG A 80 -15.50 -13.77 5.22
CA ARG A 80 -16.11 -14.13 3.94
C ARG A 80 -15.32 -15.22 3.22
N ALA A 81 -14.00 -15.10 3.11
CA ALA A 81 -13.14 -16.12 2.49
C ALA A 81 -13.24 -17.47 3.21
N VAL A 82 -13.31 -17.49 4.55
CA VAL A 82 -13.56 -18.71 5.32
C VAL A 82 -14.90 -19.34 4.93
N THR A 83 -15.95 -18.54 4.78
CA THR A 83 -17.30 -19.02 4.46
C THR A 83 -17.38 -19.58 3.04
N GLU A 84 -16.75 -18.91 2.07
CA GLU A 84 -16.65 -19.36 0.68
C GLU A 84 -15.85 -20.67 0.58
N THR A 85 -14.73 -20.77 1.32
CA THR A 85 -13.90 -21.99 1.37
C THR A 85 -14.65 -23.15 2.02
N ALA A 86 -15.36 -22.92 3.12
CA ALA A 86 -16.18 -23.93 3.79
C ALA A 86 -17.34 -24.41 2.89
N THR A 87 -17.92 -23.51 2.09
CA THR A 87 -18.96 -23.85 1.10
C THR A 87 -18.39 -24.74 -0.01
N CYS A 88 -17.22 -24.39 -0.56
CA CYS A 88 -16.52 -25.21 -1.56
C CYS A 88 -16.21 -26.61 -1.01
N ARG A 89 -15.71 -26.71 0.23
CA ARG A 89 -15.49 -28.00 0.90
C ARG A 89 -16.75 -28.84 1.00
N ARG A 90 -17.89 -28.24 1.38
CA ARG A 90 -19.18 -28.95 1.47
C ARG A 90 -19.64 -29.46 0.12
N GLN A 91 -19.44 -28.70 -0.96
CA GLN A 91 -19.75 -29.16 -2.33
C GLN A 91 -18.88 -30.36 -2.72
N LEU A 92 -17.58 -30.33 -2.41
CA LEU A 92 -16.68 -31.48 -2.62
C LEU A 92 -17.13 -32.70 -1.80
N ASP A 93 -17.50 -32.51 -0.53
CA ASP A 93 -18.03 -33.57 0.33
C ASP A 93 -19.30 -34.21 -0.27
N GLN A 94 -20.21 -33.40 -0.84
CA GLN A 94 -21.41 -33.88 -1.53
C GLN A 94 -21.08 -34.68 -2.80
N HIS A 95 -20.18 -34.19 -3.64
CA HIS A 95 -19.74 -34.90 -4.85
C HIS A 95 -19.07 -36.24 -4.52
N ILE A 96 -18.20 -36.27 -3.49
CA ILE A 96 -17.58 -37.51 -3.02
C ILE A 96 -18.63 -38.49 -2.52
N ALA A 97 -19.66 -38.01 -1.80
CA ALA A 97 -20.76 -38.87 -1.32
C ALA A 97 -21.57 -39.47 -2.48
N GLU A 98 -21.82 -38.70 -3.54
CA GLU A 98 -22.51 -39.19 -4.74
C GLU A 98 -21.69 -40.25 -5.49
N LEU A 99 -20.39 -39.99 -5.72
CA LEU A 99 -19.49 -40.98 -6.30
C LEU A 99 -19.38 -42.24 -5.43
N THR A 100 -19.46 -42.10 -4.11
CA THR A 100 -19.46 -43.24 -3.18
C THR A 100 -20.69 -44.12 -3.36
N LYS A 101 -21.87 -43.52 -3.50
CA LYS A 101 -23.11 -44.28 -3.81
C LYS A 101 -22.99 -45.00 -5.15
N ARG A 102 -22.48 -44.31 -6.20
CA ARG A 102 -22.26 -44.89 -7.53
C ARG A 102 -21.26 -46.05 -7.50
N SER A 103 -20.15 -45.89 -6.77
CA SER A 103 -19.13 -46.93 -6.58
C SER A 103 -19.71 -48.17 -5.90
N ARG A 104 -20.51 -48.02 -4.83
CA ARG A 104 -21.18 -49.15 -4.17
C ARG A 104 -22.12 -49.89 -5.11
N ARG A 105 -22.96 -49.16 -5.86
CA ARG A 105 -23.88 -49.76 -6.83
C ARG A 105 -23.15 -50.58 -7.92
N LEU A 106 -22.04 -50.05 -8.44
CA LEU A 106 -21.22 -50.77 -9.43
C LEU A 106 -20.57 -52.02 -8.84
N ALA A 107 -20.13 -51.96 -7.58
CA ALA A 107 -19.57 -53.12 -6.88
C ALA A 107 -20.62 -54.23 -6.67
N ASP A 108 -21.84 -53.87 -6.23
CA ASP A 108 -22.94 -54.82 -6.03
C ASP A 108 -23.35 -55.50 -7.35
N LEU A 109 -23.47 -54.71 -8.44
CA LEU A 109 -23.75 -55.25 -9.77
C LEU A 109 -22.66 -56.20 -10.26
N GLY A 110 -21.39 -55.83 -10.05
CA GLY A 110 -20.25 -56.70 -10.38
C GLY A 110 -20.26 -58.01 -9.60
N ALA A 111 -20.57 -57.97 -8.31
CA ALA A 111 -20.69 -59.16 -7.46
C ALA A 111 -21.85 -60.08 -7.92
N GLN A 112 -23.01 -59.51 -8.26
CA GLN A 112 -24.16 -60.27 -8.78
C GLN A 112 -23.87 -60.89 -10.16
N ALA A 113 -23.19 -60.16 -11.05
CA ALA A 113 -22.77 -60.68 -12.35
C ALA A 113 -21.78 -61.84 -12.20
N ALA A 114 -20.82 -61.73 -11.27
CA ALA A 114 -19.88 -62.80 -10.95
C ALA A 114 -20.59 -64.05 -10.37
N ALA A 115 -21.52 -63.86 -9.43
CA ALA A 115 -22.31 -64.94 -8.84
C ALA A 115 -23.20 -65.68 -9.86
N SER A 116 -23.68 -64.97 -10.89
CA SER A 116 -24.46 -65.55 -12.00
C SER A 116 -23.61 -66.07 -13.17
N GLY A 117 -22.27 -66.12 -13.03
CA GLY A 117 -21.35 -66.65 -14.05
C GLY A 117 -21.10 -65.76 -15.26
N ARG A 118 -21.65 -64.53 -15.29
CA ARG A 118 -21.51 -63.57 -16.40
C ARG A 118 -20.21 -62.76 -16.29
N ARG A 119 -19.10 -63.38 -16.70
CA ARG A 119 -17.74 -62.84 -16.52
C ARG A 119 -17.49 -61.49 -17.19
N ASP A 120 -18.04 -61.25 -18.38
CA ASP A 120 -17.80 -60.01 -19.13
C ASP A 120 -18.45 -58.80 -18.44
N LEU A 121 -19.70 -58.94 -18.01
CA LEU A 121 -20.40 -57.90 -17.24
C LEU A 121 -19.72 -57.62 -15.89
N ALA A 122 -19.18 -58.66 -15.24
CA ALA A 122 -18.42 -58.48 -14.01
C ALA A 122 -17.10 -57.71 -14.24
N ARG A 123 -16.44 -57.91 -15.39
CA ARG A 123 -15.24 -57.18 -15.79
C ARG A 123 -15.55 -55.71 -16.07
N GLU A 124 -16.57 -55.43 -16.88
CA GLU A 124 -17.00 -54.07 -17.21
C GLU A 124 -17.42 -53.29 -15.95
N ALA A 125 -18.20 -53.91 -15.05
CA ALA A 125 -18.58 -53.30 -13.78
C ALA A 125 -17.35 -52.94 -12.91
N LYS A 126 -16.31 -53.79 -12.91
CA LYS A 126 -15.05 -53.55 -12.20
C LYS A 126 -14.26 -52.40 -12.82
N GLU A 127 -14.19 -52.32 -14.15
CA GLU A 127 -13.52 -51.22 -14.86
C GLU A 127 -14.20 -49.89 -14.55
N HIS A 128 -15.54 -49.82 -14.68
CA HIS A 128 -16.30 -48.63 -14.32
C HIS A 128 -16.18 -48.26 -12.83
N TRP A 129 -16.17 -49.25 -11.94
CA TRP A 129 -15.93 -49.03 -10.51
C TRP A 129 -14.55 -48.41 -10.25
N SER A 130 -13.51 -48.90 -10.93
CA SER A 130 -12.14 -48.41 -10.78
C SER A 130 -11.99 -46.96 -11.25
N ALA A 131 -12.66 -46.59 -12.36
CA ALA A 131 -12.68 -45.23 -12.87
C ALA A 131 -13.37 -44.25 -11.90
N VAL A 132 -14.54 -44.63 -11.37
CA VAL A 132 -15.25 -43.83 -10.35
C VAL A 132 -14.41 -43.70 -9.08
N ARG A 133 -13.73 -44.77 -8.66
CA ARG A 133 -12.88 -44.75 -7.47
C ARG A 133 -11.65 -43.86 -7.65
N HIS A 134 -11.07 -43.84 -8.85
CA HIS A 134 -9.98 -42.91 -9.17
C HIS A 134 -10.44 -41.44 -9.03
N GLN A 135 -11.62 -41.09 -9.54
CA GLN A 135 -12.20 -39.74 -9.37
C GLN A 135 -12.42 -39.39 -7.88
N GLN A 136 -12.83 -40.36 -7.04
CA GLN A 136 -12.97 -40.12 -5.60
C GLN A 136 -11.65 -39.76 -4.92
N VAL A 137 -10.54 -40.39 -5.34
CA VAL A 137 -9.21 -40.09 -4.80
C VAL A 137 -8.82 -38.65 -5.15
N LEU A 138 -8.96 -38.25 -6.41
CA LEU A 138 -8.65 -36.88 -6.88
C LEU A 138 -9.48 -35.80 -6.17
N LEU A 139 -10.79 -36.02 -5.99
CA LEU A 139 -11.63 -35.09 -5.22
C LEU A 139 -11.30 -35.12 -3.73
N GLY A 140 -10.84 -36.26 -3.20
CA GLY A 140 -10.36 -36.40 -1.84
C GLY A 140 -9.13 -35.57 -1.56
N GLU A 141 -8.17 -35.53 -2.49
CA GLU A 141 -6.98 -34.68 -2.46
C GLU A 141 -7.36 -33.20 -2.50
N SER A 142 -8.16 -32.78 -3.50
CA SER A 142 -8.68 -31.41 -3.57
C SER A 142 -9.40 -30.96 -2.29
N ARG A 143 -10.17 -31.87 -1.66
CA ARG A 143 -10.84 -31.59 -0.39
C ARG A 143 -9.85 -31.39 0.75
N ALA A 144 -8.75 -32.16 0.80
CA ALA A 144 -7.72 -32.00 1.82
C ALA A 144 -7.04 -30.63 1.70
N ASP A 145 -6.71 -30.21 0.49
CA ASP A 145 -6.14 -28.88 0.21
C ASP A 145 -7.08 -27.74 0.65
N VAL A 146 -8.37 -27.85 0.33
CA VAL A 146 -9.38 -26.86 0.74
C VAL A 146 -9.55 -26.84 2.26
N ARG A 147 -9.46 -27.98 2.94
CA ARG A 147 -9.49 -28.05 4.42
C ARG A 147 -8.29 -27.37 5.06
N GLU A 148 -7.10 -27.55 4.52
CA GLU A 148 -5.89 -26.90 5.01
C GLU A 148 -5.98 -25.37 4.84
N ARG A 149 -6.45 -24.90 3.68
CA ARG A 149 -6.71 -23.47 3.43
C ARG A 149 -7.78 -22.90 4.37
N GLU A 150 -8.87 -23.63 4.60
CA GLU A 150 -9.93 -23.23 5.56
C GLU A 150 -9.34 -23.06 6.98
N ALA A 151 -8.51 -23.99 7.44
CA ALA A 151 -7.84 -23.93 8.74
C ALA A 151 -6.86 -22.74 8.84
N ALA A 152 -6.08 -22.48 7.78
CA ALA A 152 -5.18 -21.34 7.72
C ALA A 152 -5.94 -20.00 7.82
N LEU A 153 -7.04 -19.85 7.05
CA LEU A 153 -7.89 -18.66 7.09
C LEU A 153 -8.58 -18.46 8.45
N LEU A 154 -9.01 -19.53 9.11
CA LEU A 154 -9.52 -19.47 10.49
C LEU A 154 -8.45 -18.98 11.47
N GLY A 155 -7.21 -19.45 11.33
CA GLY A 155 -6.07 -18.96 12.10
C GLY A 155 -5.81 -17.46 11.90
N ILE A 156 -5.82 -17.00 10.65
CA ILE A 156 -5.69 -15.58 10.29
C ILE A 156 -6.85 -14.76 10.87
N SER A 157 -8.09 -15.25 10.76
CA SER A 157 -9.28 -14.55 11.29
C SER A 157 -9.17 -14.30 12.79
N ARG A 158 -8.73 -15.31 13.56
CA ARG A 158 -8.50 -15.17 15.01
C ARG A 158 -7.39 -14.16 15.32
N ARG A 159 -6.28 -14.20 14.57
CA ARG A 159 -5.19 -13.24 14.74
C ARG A 159 -5.66 -11.80 14.49
N VAL A 160 -6.34 -11.56 13.37
CA VAL A 160 -6.86 -10.23 13.03
C VAL A 160 -7.89 -9.76 14.07
N GLN A 161 -8.75 -10.64 14.57
CA GLN A 161 -9.69 -10.30 15.66
C GLN A 161 -8.95 -9.82 16.91
N ASN A 162 -7.95 -10.58 17.37
CA ASN A 162 -7.17 -10.20 18.56
C ASN A 162 -6.46 -8.86 18.37
N GLU A 163 -5.89 -8.61 17.19
CA GLU A 163 -5.23 -7.34 16.87
C GLU A 163 -6.22 -6.17 16.81
N VAL A 164 -7.43 -6.37 16.28
CA VAL A 164 -8.50 -5.35 16.31
C VAL A 164 -8.86 -4.98 17.74
N ASP A 165 -9.00 -5.97 18.62
CA ASP A 165 -9.36 -5.75 20.02
C ASP A 165 -8.23 -5.02 20.78
N LEU A 166 -6.97 -5.41 20.54
CA LEU A 166 -5.78 -4.73 21.06
C LEU A 166 -5.68 -3.30 20.55
N PHE A 167 -5.89 -3.09 19.24
CA PHE A 167 -5.84 -1.78 18.60
C PHE A 167 -6.91 -0.85 19.19
N ARG A 168 -8.14 -1.35 19.39
CA ARG A 168 -9.24 -0.59 20.02
C ARG A 168 -8.86 -0.13 21.43
N SER A 169 -8.29 -1.01 22.24
CA SER A 169 -7.87 -0.69 23.62
C SER A 169 -6.74 0.35 23.63
N ARG A 170 -5.69 0.13 22.84
CA ARG A 170 -4.56 1.06 22.72
C ARG A 170 -4.99 2.44 22.22
N ARG A 171 -5.89 2.49 21.23
CA ARG A 171 -6.44 3.74 20.69
C ARG A 171 -7.15 4.54 21.77
N ALA A 172 -8.01 3.90 22.56
CA ALA A 172 -8.71 4.55 23.66
C ALA A 172 -7.73 5.14 24.70
N GLY A 173 -6.63 4.43 24.99
CA GLY A 173 -5.56 4.92 25.85
C GLY A 173 -4.85 6.15 25.30
N VAL A 174 -4.43 6.11 24.02
CA VAL A 174 -3.79 7.24 23.33
C VAL A 174 -4.71 8.47 23.30
N GLU A 175 -5.99 8.28 22.97
CA GLU A 175 -6.99 9.36 22.97
C GLU A 175 -7.22 9.96 24.36
N ALA A 176 -7.22 9.13 25.42
CA ALA A 176 -7.38 9.60 26.79
C ALA A 176 -6.19 10.47 27.23
N VAL A 177 -4.96 10.02 26.96
CA VAL A 177 -3.73 10.79 27.24
C VAL A 177 -3.72 12.11 26.47
N GLN A 178 -4.06 12.08 25.18
CA GLN A 178 -4.09 13.28 24.35
C GLN A 178 -5.17 14.27 24.83
N ARG A 179 -6.36 13.79 25.22
CA ARG A 179 -7.43 14.64 25.76
C ARG A 179 -7.03 15.25 27.10
N ALA A 180 -6.42 14.47 27.99
CA ALA A 180 -5.94 14.96 29.28
C ALA A 180 -4.86 16.04 29.12
N GLY A 181 -3.85 15.80 28.28
CA GLY A 181 -2.79 16.77 28.01
C GLY A 181 -3.31 18.07 27.39
N ARG A 182 -4.21 17.99 26.39
CA ARG A 182 -4.85 19.18 25.79
C ARG A 182 -5.73 19.94 26.78
N ALA A 183 -6.44 19.26 27.67
CA ALA A 183 -7.23 19.91 28.71
C ALA A 183 -6.35 20.69 29.70
N GLN A 184 -5.18 20.12 30.08
CA GLN A 184 -4.21 20.80 30.94
C GLN A 184 -3.61 22.04 30.26
N GLN A 185 -3.26 21.94 28.97
CA GLN A 185 -2.82 23.09 28.17
C GLN A 185 -3.89 24.19 28.15
N GLY A 186 -5.15 23.86 27.85
CA GLY A 186 -6.24 24.84 27.78
C GLY A 186 -6.58 25.49 29.12
N VAL A 187 -6.51 24.75 30.23
CA VAL A 187 -6.64 25.34 31.58
C VAL A 187 -5.51 26.32 31.85
N HIS A 188 -4.27 25.97 31.49
CA HIS A 188 -3.13 26.86 31.66
C HIS A 188 -3.24 28.11 30.77
N GLU A 189 -3.60 27.97 29.50
CA GLU A 189 -3.83 29.11 28.59
C GLU A 189 -4.90 30.07 29.14
N ALA A 190 -5.96 29.54 29.76
CA ALA A 190 -6.99 30.34 30.41
C ALA A 190 -6.54 30.98 31.75
N CYS A 191 -5.56 30.38 32.43
CA CYS A 191 -5.02 30.87 33.71
C CYS A 191 -3.80 31.80 33.55
N GLY A 192 -3.06 31.72 32.44
CA GLY A 192 -1.85 32.50 32.15
C GLY A 192 -2.07 34.01 32.01
N GLU A 193 -3.32 34.49 32.08
CA GLU A 193 -3.65 35.92 32.20
C GLU A 193 -3.69 36.42 33.67
N ALA A 194 -3.54 35.54 34.67
CA ALA A 194 -3.54 35.88 36.08
C ALA A 194 -2.22 35.47 36.77
N ASP A 195 -1.41 36.47 37.15
CA ASP A 195 -0.07 36.35 37.74
C ASP A 195 0.04 35.44 38.99
N GLY A 196 1.15 34.68 39.11
CA GLY A 196 1.69 34.30 40.44
C GLY A 196 2.65 33.11 40.61
N ALA A 197 2.76 32.13 39.69
CA ALA A 197 3.52 30.88 39.95
C ALA A 197 4.30 30.31 38.74
N ALA A 198 5.20 31.10 38.16
CA ALA A 198 5.83 30.81 36.86
C ALA A 198 6.59 29.47 36.73
N ASP A 199 7.34 29.01 37.74
CA ASP A 199 8.25 27.86 37.57
C ASP A 199 7.56 26.49 37.71
N ALA A 200 6.58 26.36 38.61
CA ALA A 200 5.81 25.13 38.78
C ALA A 200 4.82 24.93 37.61
N ASP A 201 4.28 26.01 37.08
CA ASP A 201 3.36 26.00 35.93
C ASP A 201 4.09 25.66 34.63
N ALA A 202 5.31 26.16 34.42
CA ALA A 202 6.13 25.81 33.25
C ALA A 202 6.47 24.30 33.20
N ALA A 203 6.77 23.69 34.35
CA ALA A 203 7.04 22.25 34.45
C ALA A 203 5.79 21.41 34.14
N ALA A 204 4.61 21.85 34.60
CA ALA A 204 3.34 21.20 34.32
C ALA A 204 2.96 21.28 32.83
N CYS A 205 3.19 22.43 32.18
CA CYS A 205 3.03 22.57 30.73
C CYS A 205 3.97 21.67 29.95
N ALA A 206 5.26 21.63 30.30
CA ALA A 206 6.22 20.75 29.66
C ALA A 206 5.84 19.26 29.81
N ALA A 207 5.28 18.88 30.96
CA ALA A 207 4.77 17.53 31.18
C ALA A 207 3.53 17.22 30.33
N ALA A 208 2.59 18.16 30.20
CA ALA A 208 1.40 18.03 29.35
C ALA A 208 1.78 17.94 27.86
N ASP A 209 2.70 18.79 27.39
CA ASP A 209 3.27 18.76 26.04
C ASP A 209 3.98 17.44 25.77
N GLY A 210 4.79 16.97 26.73
CA GLY A 210 5.46 15.68 26.67
C GLY A 210 4.47 14.52 26.56
N ALA A 211 3.38 14.53 27.33
CA ALA A 211 2.33 13.52 27.26
C ALA A 211 1.62 13.51 25.89
N VAL A 212 1.30 14.68 25.32
CA VAL A 212 0.71 14.79 23.98
C VAL A 212 1.68 14.30 22.90
N ALA A 213 2.96 14.62 23.01
CA ALA A 213 4.00 14.17 22.08
C ALA A 213 4.20 12.64 22.14
N MET A 214 4.24 12.06 23.35
CA MET A 214 4.31 10.61 23.54
C MET A 214 3.08 9.90 22.98
N ALA A 215 1.87 10.42 23.20
CA ALA A 215 0.65 9.88 22.65
C ALA A 215 0.67 9.88 21.11
N ARG A 216 1.22 10.94 20.50
CA ARG A 216 1.42 11.04 19.05
C ARG A 216 2.43 10.01 18.52
N ALA A 217 3.54 9.79 19.23
CA ALA A 217 4.52 8.77 18.87
C ALA A 217 3.90 7.36 18.93
N ALA A 218 3.19 7.05 20.02
CA ALA A 218 2.49 5.77 20.19
C ALA A 218 1.45 5.54 19.08
N ALA A 219 0.72 6.58 18.66
CA ALA A 219 -0.18 6.49 17.51
C ALA A 219 0.56 6.12 16.22
N CYS A 220 1.71 6.74 15.93
CA CYS A 220 2.51 6.39 14.75
C CYS A 220 2.93 4.92 14.75
N ASP A 221 3.37 4.40 15.90
CA ASP A 221 3.77 3.00 16.06
C ASP A 221 2.58 2.05 15.86
N MET A 222 1.42 2.37 16.44
CA MET A 222 0.19 1.61 16.23
C MET A 222 -0.20 1.52 14.76
N VAL A 223 -0.05 2.62 14.02
CA VAL A 223 -0.34 2.57 12.60
C VAL A 223 0.69 1.70 11.88
N ALA A 224 1.98 1.78 12.22
CA ALA A 224 3.04 0.94 11.66
C ALA A 224 2.76 -0.56 11.85
N ASP A 225 2.29 -0.95 13.04
CA ASP A 225 1.80 -2.30 13.33
C ASP A 225 0.63 -2.70 12.43
N ALA A 226 -0.35 -1.82 12.25
CA ALA A 226 -1.53 -2.09 11.42
C ALA A 226 -1.18 -2.33 9.94
N GLU A 227 -0.22 -1.60 9.37
CA GLU A 227 0.29 -1.85 8.01
C GLU A 227 1.02 -3.19 7.90
N ARG A 228 1.82 -3.56 8.91
CA ARG A 228 2.50 -4.85 8.93
C ARG A 228 1.49 -6.00 8.95
N LEU A 229 0.47 -5.87 9.78
CA LEU A 229 -0.62 -6.84 9.86
C LEU A 229 -1.37 -6.96 8.53
N GLU A 230 -1.73 -5.84 7.91
CA GLU A 230 -2.42 -5.84 6.62
C GLU A 230 -1.61 -6.58 5.54
N ARG A 231 -0.32 -6.28 5.41
CA ARG A 231 0.58 -6.97 4.47
C ARG A 231 0.64 -8.48 4.73
N ALA A 232 0.77 -8.88 6.00
CA ALA A 232 0.82 -10.29 6.39
C ALA A 232 -0.51 -11.04 6.14
N VAL A 233 -1.63 -10.33 6.08
CA VAL A 233 -2.96 -10.91 5.80
C VAL A 233 -3.25 -10.99 4.31
N GLN A 234 -2.75 -10.05 3.50
CA GLN A 234 -2.96 -10.04 2.05
C GLN A 234 -2.26 -11.19 1.31
N GLU A 235 -1.04 -11.53 1.72
CA GLU A 235 -0.25 -12.62 1.14
C GLU A 235 -0.98 -13.98 1.11
N PRO A 236 -1.53 -14.50 2.23
CA PRO A 236 -2.28 -15.76 2.23
C PRO A 236 -3.68 -15.69 1.62
N LEU A 237 -4.26 -14.49 1.46
CA LEU A 237 -5.55 -14.32 0.78
C LEU A 237 -5.44 -14.48 -0.74
N GLY A 238 -4.23 -14.65 -1.29
CA GLY A 238 -3.99 -14.61 -2.74
C GLY A 238 -4.36 -13.26 -3.35
N ALA A 239 -4.68 -12.29 -2.50
CA ALA A 239 -4.84 -10.92 -2.89
C ALA A 239 -3.41 -10.42 -3.14
N ARG A 240 -3.03 -10.32 -4.42
CA ARG A 240 -2.11 -9.26 -4.81
C ARG A 240 -2.51 -8.01 -4.02
N PRO A 241 -1.57 -7.23 -3.45
CA PRO A 241 -1.92 -5.93 -2.86
C PRO A 241 -2.88 -5.29 -3.85
N SER A 242 -4.12 -5.06 -3.41
CA SER A 242 -5.29 -4.90 -4.29
C SER A 242 -4.86 -4.14 -5.54
N GLU A 243 -5.22 -4.64 -6.73
CA GLU A 243 -4.78 -4.18 -8.08
C GLU A 243 -4.92 -2.66 -8.35
N THR A 244 -5.26 -1.86 -7.35
CA THR A 244 -5.43 -0.42 -7.35
C THR A 244 -5.13 0.17 -5.94
N GLU A 245 -3.89 0.07 -5.43
CA GLU A 245 -3.52 0.82 -4.20
C GLU A 245 -3.52 2.33 -4.49
N LEU A 246 -4.16 3.11 -3.60
CA LEU A 246 -4.14 4.57 -3.70
C LEU A 246 -2.84 5.10 -3.11
N TYR A 247 -2.16 5.91 -3.92
CA TYR A 247 -0.96 6.62 -3.57
C TYR A 247 -1.23 8.12 -3.50
N GLU A 248 -0.42 8.79 -2.72
CA GLU A 248 -0.38 10.23 -2.60
C GLU A 248 1.01 10.73 -2.97
N LEU A 249 1.05 11.61 -3.96
CA LEU A 249 2.22 12.38 -4.31
C LEU A 249 2.25 13.65 -3.45
N ARG A 250 3.30 13.83 -2.64
CA ARG A 250 3.48 14.99 -1.75
C ARG A 250 4.57 15.92 -2.24
N LEU A 251 4.21 17.18 -2.47
CA LEU A 251 5.14 18.17 -3.02
C LEU A 251 5.58 19.24 -2.01
N ARG A 252 5.08 19.17 -0.76
CA ARG A 252 5.38 20.15 0.30
C ARG A 252 6.86 20.40 0.54
N ALA A 253 7.67 19.34 0.53
CA ALA A 253 9.10 19.42 0.79
C ALA A 253 9.89 20.18 -0.30
N LEU A 254 9.25 20.51 -1.44
CA LEU A 254 9.88 21.10 -2.62
C LEU A 254 9.38 22.52 -2.90
N THR A 255 8.14 22.83 -2.50
CA THR A 255 7.41 24.06 -2.82
C THR A 255 7.30 25.03 -1.64
N GLY A 256 7.42 24.55 -0.39
CA GLY A 256 6.99 25.28 0.81
C GLY A 256 5.45 25.33 0.98
N ARG A 257 4.68 24.94 -0.04
CA ARG A 257 3.22 24.81 -0.05
C ARG A 257 2.80 23.35 -0.03
N ASP A 258 1.84 22.98 0.81
CA ASP A 258 1.37 21.60 0.86
C ASP A 258 0.48 21.34 -0.37
N LEU A 259 0.97 20.54 -1.31
CA LEU A 259 0.28 20.15 -2.54
C LEU A 259 0.29 18.63 -2.60
N ARG A 260 -0.91 18.06 -2.77
CA ARG A 260 -1.15 16.61 -2.72
C ARG A 260 -1.92 16.15 -3.94
N VAL A 261 -1.43 15.08 -4.56
CA VAL A 261 -2.10 14.43 -5.69
C VAL A 261 -2.42 12.99 -5.32
N LEU A 262 -3.70 12.64 -5.34
CA LEU A 262 -4.13 11.25 -5.21
C LEU A 262 -4.02 10.56 -6.56
N CYS A 263 -3.34 9.44 -6.58
CA CYS A 263 -3.14 8.64 -7.78
C CYS A 263 -3.23 7.14 -7.47
N THR A 264 -3.31 6.33 -8.50
CA THR A 264 -3.15 4.89 -8.40
C THR A 264 -2.39 4.38 -9.61
N VAL A 265 -1.95 3.12 -9.55
CA VAL A 265 -1.29 2.43 -10.66
C VAL A 265 -2.13 1.22 -11.02
N GLU A 266 -2.66 1.22 -12.24
CA GLU A 266 -3.37 0.09 -12.84
C GLU A 266 -2.33 -0.80 -13.51
N ALA A 267 -2.21 -2.05 -13.06
CA ALA A 267 -1.37 -3.06 -13.71
C ALA A 267 -2.18 -3.79 -14.80
N GLY A 268 -1.61 -3.95 -16.00
CA GLY A 268 -2.24 -4.70 -17.07
C GLY A 268 -2.38 -6.18 -16.79
N LYS A 269 -3.57 -6.74 -17.03
CA LYS A 269 -3.73 -8.19 -17.17
C LYS A 269 -3.03 -8.61 -18.45
N ALA A 270 -1.89 -9.30 -18.32
CA ALA A 270 -1.17 -9.87 -19.44
C ALA A 270 -2.01 -10.97 -20.10
N ALA A 271 -2.74 -10.61 -21.16
CA ALA A 271 -3.24 -11.59 -22.13
C ALA A 271 -2.09 -11.93 -23.08
N GLY A 272 -1.31 -12.97 -22.74
CA GLY A 272 -0.38 -13.63 -23.65
C GLY A 272 0.78 -12.80 -24.22
N GLY A 273 1.91 -12.77 -23.50
CA GLY A 273 3.25 -12.52 -24.07
C GLY A 273 3.58 -11.08 -24.44
N THR A 274 4.59 -10.51 -23.77
CA THR A 274 5.26 -9.21 -23.97
C THR A 274 4.52 -7.95 -23.50
N GLY A 275 4.97 -7.42 -22.36
CA GLY A 275 4.73 -6.05 -21.86
C GLY A 275 3.32 -5.75 -21.34
N ALA A 276 3.06 -6.00 -20.05
CA ALA A 276 1.86 -5.46 -19.41
C ALA A 276 1.92 -3.92 -19.42
N ALA A 277 1.01 -3.27 -20.15
CA ALA A 277 0.89 -1.82 -20.11
C ALA A 277 0.42 -1.39 -18.71
N GLU A 278 1.29 -0.73 -17.96
CA GLU A 278 0.96 -0.17 -16.65
C GLU A 278 0.58 1.32 -16.83
N ALA A 279 -0.48 1.75 -16.13
CA ALA A 279 -0.98 3.11 -16.22
C ALA A 279 -1.03 3.79 -14.85
N VAL A 280 -0.57 5.05 -14.78
CA VAL A 280 -0.74 5.91 -13.61
C VAL A 280 -2.02 6.73 -13.81
N VAL A 281 -2.97 6.57 -12.90
CA VAL A 281 -4.25 7.29 -12.93
C VAL A 281 -4.24 8.38 -11.86
N LEU A 282 -4.31 9.65 -12.27
CA LEU A 282 -4.49 10.78 -11.36
C LEU A 282 -5.97 10.99 -11.05
N LEU A 283 -6.33 10.92 -9.78
CA LEU A 283 -7.73 10.87 -9.33
C LEU A 283 -8.21 12.18 -8.73
N ALA A 284 -7.35 12.89 -7.99
CA ALA A 284 -7.66 14.18 -7.39
C ALA A 284 -6.39 14.99 -7.14
N VAL A 285 -6.50 16.31 -7.21
CA VAL A 285 -5.40 17.26 -6.97
C VAL A 285 -5.91 18.35 -6.04
N ALA A 286 -5.10 18.69 -5.04
CA ALA A 286 -5.42 19.76 -4.11
C ALA A 286 -4.18 20.49 -3.61
N ALA A 287 -4.31 21.81 -3.45
CA ALA A 287 -3.29 22.74 -3.02
C ALA A 287 -3.80 23.56 -1.83
N ASP A 288 -2.88 23.95 -0.94
CA ASP A 288 -3.11 24.99 0.07
C ASP A 288 -4.31 24.74 1.00
N HIS A 289 -4.59 23.47 1.32
CA HIS A 289 -5.57 23.15 2.35
C HIS A 289 -4.98 23.39 3.75
N THR A 290 -5.68 24.18 4.55
CA THR A 290 -5.44 24.33 5.99
C THR A 290 -5.86 23.06 6.75
N GLN A 291 -6.89 22.36 6.26
CA GLN A 291 -7.43 21.13 6.84
C GLN A 291 -7.46 19.99 5.82
N TRP A 292 -6.35 19.27 5.70
CA TRP A 292 -6.22 18.17 4.73
C TRP A 292 -7.22 17.03 4.92
N TRP A 293 -7.73 16.84 6.13
CA TRP A 293 -8.71 15.80 6.45
C TRP A 293 -10.05 16.02 5.75
N GLU A 294 -10.55 17.27 5.66
CA GLU A 294 -11.79 17.60 4.94
C GLU A 294 -11.66 17.22 3.46
N TRP A 295 -10.50 17.54 2.90
CA TRP A 295 -10.18 17.14 1.55
C TRP A 295 -10.12 15.62 1.40
N TYR A 296 -9.47 14.89 2.32
CA TYR A 296 -9.45 13.43 2.27
C TYR A 296 -10.83 12.79 2.42
N ALA A 297 -11.68 13.33 3.30
CA ALA A 297 -13.04 12.87 3.54
C ALA A 297 -13.89 12.96 2.26
N TYR A 298 -13.64 13.97 1.42
CA TYR A 298 -14.27 14.09 0.11
C TYR A 298 -13.55 13.28 -1.00
N ALA A 299 -12.23 13.40 -1.08
CA ALA A 299 -11.44 12.93 -2.20
C ALA A 299 -11.26 11.40 -2.20
N LEU A 300 -11.15 10.76 -1.03
CA LEU A 300 -10.95 9.30 -0.94
C LEU A 300 -12.17 8.50 -1.37
N PRO A 301 -13.41 8.79 -0.90
CA PRO A 301 -14.60 8.12 -1.41
C PRO A 301 -14.80 8.34 -2.92
N LEU A 302 -14.54 9.56 -3.40
CA LEU A 302 -14.65 9.90 -4.82
C LEU A 302 -13.63 9.14 -5.67
N ALA A 303 -12.37 9.10 -5.24
CA ALA A 303 -11.31 8.33 -5.88
C ALA A 303 -11.67 6.84 -5.94
N ARG A 304 -12.11 6.25 -4.83
CA ARG A 304 -12.55 4.84 -4.77
C ARG A 304 -13.74 4.56 -5.70
N LYS A 305 -14.74 5.44 -5.71
CA LYS A 305 -15.91 5.31 -6.60
C LYS A 305 -15.51 5.34 -8.07
N ARG A 306 -14.55 6.20 -8.44
CA ARG A 306 -14.00 6.27 -9.79
C ARG A 306 -13.29 4.98 -10.19
N LEU A 307 -12.47 4.44 -9.30
CA LEU A 307 -11.75 3.19 -9.53
C LEU A 307 -12.69 2.00 -9.65
N ALA A 308 -13.66 1.87 -8.74
CA ALA A 308 -14.66 0.80 -8.79
C ALA A 308 -15.46 0.82 -10.11
N ARG A 309 -15.76 2.00 -10.66
CA ARG A 309 -16.40 2.14 -11.98
C ARG A 309 -15.50 1.68 -13.12
N ARG A 310 -14.20 1.99 -13.08
CA ARG A 310 -13.23 1.53 -14.09
C ARG A 310 -13.04 0.02 -14.04
N GLU A 311 -12.88 -0.55 -12.85
CA GLU A 311 -12.79 -1.99 -12.61
C GLU A 311 -14.04 -2.72 -13.13
N SER A 312 -15.23 -2.23 -12.79
CA SER A 312 -16.50 -2.85 -13.22
C SER A 312 -16.71 -2.78 -14.75
N ALA A 313 -16.10 -1.83 -15.43
CA ALA A 313 -16.19 -1.70 -16.88
C ALA A 313 -15.22 -2.64 -17.64
N GLY A 314 -14.39 -3.43 -16.93
CA GLY A 314 -13.48 -4.40 -17.55
C GLY A 314 -12.45 -3.76 -18.48
N ARG A 315 -12.10 -2.50 -18.24
CA ARG A 315 -11.31 -1.68 -19.17
C ARG A 315 -9.83 -2.04 -19.16
N GLU A 316 -9.20 -1.89 -20.32
CA GLU A 316 -7.75 -1.95 -20.42
C GLU A 316 -7.09 -0.83 -19.60
N PRO A 317 -5.91 -1.08 -18.99
CA PRO A 317 -5.16 -0.07 -18.27
C PRO A 317 -4.92 1.14 -19.15
N GLY A 318 -5.26 2.32 -18.65
CA GLY A 318 -5.05 3.54 -19.40
C GLY A 318 -6.13 3.89 -20.44
N ALA A 319 -7.25 3.15 -20.50
CA ALA A 319 -8.36 3.48 -21.39
C ALA A 319 -9.05 4.81 -21.00
N GLU A 320 -9.30 5.66 -22.01
CA GLU A 320 -10.01 6.93 -21.86
C GLU A 320 -11.54 6.75 -21.76
N ASP A 321 -12.23 7.68 -21.10
CA ASP A 321 -13.69 7.76 -21.06
C ASP A 321 -14.22 9.18 -20.74
N GLU A 322 -15.54 9.32 -20.64
CA GLU A 322 -16.21 10.58 -20.30
C GLU A 322 -15.71 11.22 -18.98
N ASN A 323 -15.17 10.42 -18.06
CA ASN A 323 -14.67 10.84 -16.75
C ASN A 323 -13.13 10.91 -16.67
N PHE A 324 -12.42 10.34 -17.64
CA PHE A 324 -10.96 10.17 -17.65
C PHE A 324 -10.37 10.49 -19.01
N CYS A 325 -9.39 11.39 -19.02
CA CYS A 325 -8.76 11.87 -20.24
C CYS A 325 -7.25 11.95 -20.07
N GLY A 326 -6.52 11.78 -21.17
CA GLY A 326 -5.08 11.95 -21.21
C GLY A 326 -4.40 10.70 -21.77
N GLY A 327 -3.78 10.86 -22.93
CA GLY A 327 -2.62 10.08 -23.36
C GLY A 327 -1.33 10.78 -22.95
N GLY A 328 -0.18 10.19 -23.31
CA GLY A 328 1.16 10.72 -22.99
C GLY A 328 1.36 12.19 -23.40
N ASP A 329 0.65 12.65 -24.42
CA ASP A 329 0.72 14.03 -24.93
C ASP A 329 0.15 15.09 -23.96
N PHE A 330 -0.81 14.72 -23.10
CA PHE A 330 -1.43 15.70 -22.19
C PHE A 330 -0.39 16.37 -21.28
N LEU A 331 0.52 15.60 -20.68
CA LEU A 331 1.49 16.16 -19.75
C LEU A 331 2.50 17.05 -20.45
N ARG A 332 2.89 16.68 -21.68
CA ARG A 332 3.77 17.47 -22.54
C ARG A 332 3.14 18.82 -22.89
N ASP A 333 1.87 18.84 -23.29
CA ASP A 333 1.14 20.07 -23.63
C ASP A 333 0.78 20.91 -22.39
N TRP A 334 0.53 20.24 -21.26
CA TRP A 334 0.17 20.89 -20.02
C TRP A 334 1.37 21.52 -19.31
N TYR A 335 2.58 20.98 -19.46
CA TYR A 335 3.77 21.45 -18.75
C TYR A 335 4.16 22.89 -19.15
N PRO A 336 4.32 23.81 -18.19
CA PRO A 336 4.78 25.16 -18.49
C PRO A 336 6.30 25.22 -18.67
N GLY A 337 6.80 24.78 -19.82
CA GLY A 337 8.23 24.78 -20.17
C GLY A 337 8.54 23.87 -21.36
N ARG A 338 9.83 23.59 -21.60
CA ARG A 338 10.24 22.60 -22.60
C ARG A 338 10.15 21.20 -22.01
N ASP A 339 9.92 20.22 -22.87
CA ASP A 339 9.81 18.82 -22.45
C ASP A 339 11.11 18.28 -21.83
N GLU A 340 12.26 18.74 -22.33
CA GLU A 340 13.58 18.44 -21.75
C GLU A 340 13.72 18.93 -20.29
N ASP A 341 13.15 20.09 -19.98
CA ASP A 341 13.21 20.65 -18.62
C ASP A 341 12.35 19.82 -17.66
N ARG A 342 11.21 19.31 -18.14
CA ARG A 342 10.33 18.40 -17.39
C ARG A 342 11.06 17.12 -16.99
N HIS A 343 11.74 16.47 -17.93
CA HIS A 343 12.52 15.25 -17.67
C HIS A 343 13.74 15.52 -16.78
N ARG A 344 14.44 16.64 -16.99
CA ARG A 344 15.57 17.04 -16.13
C ARG A 344 15.13 17.30 -14.68
N GLY A 345 13.99 17.97 -14.49
CA GLY A 345 13.39 18.17 -13.18
C GLY A 345 12.95 16.85 -12.54
N ALA A 346 12.31 15.96 -13.29
CA ALA A 346 11.94 14.62 -12.82
C ALA A 346 13.13 13.79 -12.30
N ALA A 347 14.24 13.79 -13.05
CA ALA A 347 15.48 13.13 -12.64
C ALA A 347 16.07 13.75 -11.35
N SER A 348 16.01 15.08 -11.24
CA SER A 348 16.45 15.82 -10.04
C SER A 348 15.59 15.47 -8.82
N LEU A 349 14.26 15.40 -8.99
CA LEU A 349 13.33 15.01 -7.92
C LEU A 349 13.53 13.56 -7.48
N THR A 350 13.79 12.66 -8.42
CA THR A 350 14.09 11.25 -8.13
C THR A 350 15.37 11.12 -7.29
N THR A 351 16.41 11.87 -7.67
CA THR A 351 17.69 11.94 -6.95
C THR A 351 17.48 12.47 -5.53
N ARG A 352 16.78 13.60 -5.38
CA ARG A 352 16.48 14.17 -4.07
C ARG A 352 15.64 13.26 -3.19
N ASN A 353 14.62 12.59 -3.75
CA ASN A 353 13.78 11.64 -3.02
C ASN A 353 14.62 10.49 -2.44
N ARG A 354 15.52 9.91 -3.24
CA ARG A 354 16.46 8.87 -2.78
C ARG A 354 17.35 9.38 -1.64
N GLY A 355 17.84 10.61 -1.73
CA GLY A 355 18.64 11.26 -0.67
C GLY A 355 17.85 11.41 0.62
N GLN A 356 16.59 11.86 0.54
CA GLN A 356 15.72 12.00 1.71
C GLN A 356 15.35 10.65 2.35
N ARG A 357 15.26 9.57 1.56
CA ARG A 357 15.08 8.20 2.09
C ARG A 357 16.28 7.78 2.94
N LEU A 358 17.49 8.02 2.45
CA LEU A 358 18.73 7.77 3.20
C LEU A 358 18.80 8.63 4.48
N ALA A 359 18.38 9.89 4.42
CA ALA A 359 18.27 10.77 5.58
C ALA A 359 17.28 10.22 6.62
N THR A 360 16.13 9.71 6.17
CA THR A 360 15.11 9.11 7.04
C THR A 360 15.66 7.88 7.75
N VAL A 361 16.33 6.98 7.03
CA VAL A 361 16.99 5.80 7.60
C VAL A 361 18.05 6.19 8.63
N ARG A 362 18.90 7.19 8.34
CA ARG A 362 19.88 7.72 9.30
C ARG A 362 19.20 8.21 10.58
N ARG A 363 18.15 9.04 10.46
CA ARG A 363 17.42 9.59 11.61
C ARG A 363 16.76 8.50 12.44
N HIS A 364 16.20 7.46 11.82
CA HIS A 364 15.63 6.31 12.53
C HIS A 364 16.68 5.54 13.33
N ARG A 365 17.96 5.61 12.93
CA ARG A 365 19.08 5.07 13.70
C ARG A 365 19.68 6.05 14.72
N GLY A 366 19.04 7.19 14.94
CA GLY A 366 19.44 8.19 15.94
C GLY A 366 20.74 8.93 15.62
N LEU A 367 21.24 8.87 14.37
CA LEU A 367 22.50 9.50 13.99
C LEU A 367 22.28 10.91 13.43
N THR A 368 23.14 11.86 13.76
CA THR A 368 23.20 13.19 13.12
C THR A 368 23.99 13.13 11.80
N GLN A 369 23.90 14.18 10.96
CA GLN A 369 24.71 14.26 9.73
C GLN A 369 26.21 14.29 10.05
N GLU A 370 26.60 15.00 11.10
CA GLU A 370 27.99 15.09 11.56
C GLU A 370 28.53 13.74 12.02
N GLN A 371 27.75 13.00 12.82
CA GLN A 371 28.14 11.68 13.30
C GLN A 371 28.30 10.69 12.15
N LEU A 372 27.42 10.74 11.14
CA LEU A 372 27.56 9.90 9.95
C LEU A 372 28.78 10.31 9.12
N ALA A 373 29.04 11.61 8.98
CA ALA A 373 30.17 12.15 8.23
C ALA A 373 31.51 11.70 8.83
N VAL A 374 31.63 11.73 10.17
CA VAL A 374 32.80 11.20 10.90
C VAL A 374 33.00 9.72 10.61
N ARG A 375 31.93 8.90 10.62
CA ARG A 375 32.02 7.46 10.28
C ARG A 375 32.43 7.19 8.84
N MET A 376 31.99 8.06 7.92
CA MET A 376 32.34 7.98 6.50
C MET A 376 33.73 8.55 6.18
N GLY A 377 34.34 9.30 7.10
CA GLY A 377 35.60 10.01 6.85
C GLY A 377 35.44 11.17 5.85
N VAL A 378 34.28 11.81 5.79
CA VAL A 378 34.00 12.93 4.87
C VAL A 378 33.47 14.15 5.63
N PRO A 379 33.51 15.36 5.03
CA PRO A 379 32.88 16.54 5.63
C PRO A 379 31.36 16.38 5.76
N ALA A 380 30.75 16.97 6.79
CA ALA A 380 29.30 16.96 7.00
C ALA A 380 28.52 17.52 5.79
N ALA A 381 29.08 18.52 5.10
CA ALA A 381 28.54 19.06 3.85
C ALA A 381 28.38 18.00 2.75
N ARG A 382 29.23 16.97 2.71
CA ARG A 382 29.11 15.86 1.75
C ARG A 382 27.91 14.97 2.08
N VAL A 383 27.67 14.69 3.36
CA VAL A 383 26.48 13.94 3.81
C VAL A 383 25.21 14.73 3.50
N ALA A 384 25.19 16.03 3.79
CA ALA A 384 24.09 16.92 3.43
C ALA A 384 23.82 16.91 1.91
N ALA A 385 24.87 17.01 1.08
CA ALA A 385 24.73 16.95 -0.37
C ALA A 385 24.12 15.62 -0.86
N VAL A 386 24.45 14.48 -0.24
CA VAL A 386 23.81 13.18 -0.53
C VAL A 386 22.34 13.18 -0.14
N GLU A 387 22.02 13.69 1.05
CA GLU A 387 20.64 13.75 1.55
C GLU A 387 19.74 14.72 0.76
N GLU A 388 20.31 15.77 0.18
CA GLU A 388 19.63 16.75 -0.67
C GLU A 388 19.57 16.33 -2.14
N GLY A 389 20.30 15.28 -2.53
CA GLY A 389 20.40 14.83 -3.92
C GLY A 389 21.20 15.80 -4.80
N GLY A 390 22.26 16.40 -4.27
CA GLY A 390 23.16 17.30 -4.99
C GLY A 390 23.91 16.61 -6.14
N PRO A 391 24.50 17.38 -7.08
CA PRO A 391 25.24 16.84 -8.21
C PRO A 391 26.43 15.96 -7.76
N GLY A 392 26.62 14.82 -8.40
CA GLY A 392 27.69 13.86 -8.07
C GLY A 392 27.57 13.21 -6.68
N SER A 393 26.44 13.36 -5.99
CA SER A 393 26.22 12.79 -4.65
C SER A 393 25.66 11.35 -4.68
N MET A 394 25.05 10.96 -5.79
CA MET A 394 24.44 9.64 -6.01
C MET A 394 25.33 8.64 -6.76
N GLU A 395 26.64 8.83 -6.68
CA GLU A 395 27.60 7.86 -7.21
C GLU A 395 27.58 6.58 -6.37
N VAL A 396 27.69 5.42 -7.03
CA VAL A 396 27.72 4.10 -6.39
C VAL A 396 28.71 4.06 -5.22
N ARG A 397 29.94 4.54 -5.43
CA ARG A 397 30.97 4.56 -4.38
C ARG A 397 30.55 5.38 -3.16
N THR A 398 29.89 6.51 -3.37
CA THR A 398 29.39 7.37 -2.29
C THR A 398 28.25 6.67 -1.53
N LEU A 399 27.34 6.01 -2.25
CA LEU A 399 26.23 5.25 -1.66
C LEU A 399 26.71 4.04 -0.86
N VAL A 400 27.72 3.31 -1.35
CA VAL A 400 28.34 2.20 -0.61
C VAL A 400 28.92 2.70 0.71
N ALA A 401 29.70 3.78 0.69
CA ALA A 401 30.27 4.35 1.91
C ALA A 401 29.20 4.83 2.90
N TYR A 402 28.13 5.48 2.39
CA TYR A 402 27.02 5.97 3.21
C TYR A 402 26.26 4.81 3.88
N VAL A 403 25.91 3.78 3.11
CA VAL A 403 25.17 2.61 3.61
C VAL A 403 26.03 1.81 4.58
N ALA A 404 27.33 1.64 4.30
CA ALA A 404 28.27 0.97 5.21
C ALA A 404 28.43 1.72 6.54
N ALA A 405 28.54 3.05 6.52
CA ALA A 405 28.64 3.87 7.74
C ALA A 405 27.35 3.85 8.60
N LEU A 406 26.22 3.53 7.97
CA LEU A 406 24.95 3.23 8.63
C LEU A 406 24.83 1.77 9.13
N GLY A 407 25.84 0.93 8.89
CA GLY A 407 25.84 -0.50 9.26
C GLY A 407 25.03 -1.39 8.31
N GLY A 408 24.78 -0.94 7.08
CA GLY A 408 24.07 -1.71 6.05
C GLY A 408 25.01 -2.24 4.95
N ARG A 409 24.43 -3.03 4.04
CA ARG A 409 25.05 -3.45 2.78
C ARG A 409 24.25 -2.87 1.62
N LEU A 410 24.93 -2.28 0.64
CA LEU A 410 24.30 -1.84 -0.60
C LEU A 410 24.34 -3.00 -1.59
N GLU A 411 23.19 -3.42 -2.07
CA GLU A 411 23.07 -4.34 -3.20
C GLU A 411 22.63 -3.54 -4.43
N ILE A 412 23.30 -3.79 -5.56
CA ILE A 412 22.96 -3.15 -6.84
C ILE A 412 22.25 -4.19 -7.69
N VAL A 413 21.05 -3.88 -8.16
CA VAL A 413 20.26 -4.78 -9.00
C VAL A 413 20.10 -4.18 -10.38
N ALA A 414 20.51 -4.91 -11.41
CA ALA A 414 20.16 -4.64 -12.80
C ALA A 414 18.88 -5.42 -13.15
N ASP A 415 17.89 -4.71 -13.69
CA ASP A 415 16.57 -5.25 -14.06
C ASP A 415 16.43 -5.15 -15.59
N PHE A 416 16.39 -6.29 -16.29
CA PHE A 416 16.31 -6.39 -17.76
C PHE A 416 14.93 -6.85 -18.24
N ASP A 417 13.88 -6.60 -17.44
CA ASP A 417 12.48 -7.03 -17.65
C ASP A 417 12.26 -8.57 -17.59
N THR A 418 13.16 -9.38 -18.16
CA THR A 418 13.13 -10.86 -18.14
C THR A 418 14.10 -11.47 -17.13
N GLU A 419 15.13 -10.73 -16.73
CA GLU A 419 16.18 -11.19 -15.85
C GLU A 419 16.57 -10.10 -14.86
N ARG A 420 16.78 -10.48 -13.59
CA ARG A 420 17.29 -9.60 -12.54
C ARG A 420 18.62 -10.12 -12.05
N LEU A 421 19.66 -9.29 -12.19
CA LEU A 421 21.01 -9.62 -11.81
C LEU A 421 21.44 -8.73 -10.64
N VAL A 422 21.87 -9.36 -9.55
CA VAL A 422 22.53 -8.64 -8.45
C VAL A 422 24.00 -8.45 -8.83
N LEU A 423 24.43 -7.20 -8.96
CA LEU A 423 25.76 -6.78 -9.39
C LEU A 423 26.76 -6.63 -8.22
N GLY A 424 26.36 -6.95 -6.98
CA GLY A 424 27.24 -6.98 -5.80
C GLY A 424 26.51 -6.98 -4.47
#